data_AF-K0Q5M9-F1
#
_entry.id   AF-K0Q5M9-F1
#
_cell.length_a   1.000
_cell.length_b   1.000
_cell.length_c   1.000
_cell.angle_alpha   90.00
_cell.angle_beta   90.00
_cell.angle_gamma   90.00
#
_symmetry.space_group_name_H-M   'P 1'
#
loop_
_entity.id
_entity.type
_entity.pdbx_description
1 polymer ?
#
loop_
_entity_poly.entity_id
_entity_poly.type
_entity_poly.pdbx_seq_one_letter_code
_entity_poly.pdbx_strand_id
1 'polypeptide(L)'
;MVLALGVFRPSFPIPSKQSQNKFGSTSAIIFWNHRNPAISVAPGCSFGLIFVTIDIAPIFRPYLDEAIARFSYLHPDVEIATTEEGVALSNSDTGLIAEFRYTLYRQKIHRETDTLRRAVIERLLR
;
A
#
# COMPACT_ATOMS: atom_id res chain seq x y z
N MET A 1 -31.02 -22.63 -18.45
CA MET A 1 -30.45 -23.28 -17.25
C MET A 1 -29.00 -22.82 -17.12
N VAL A 2 -28.71 -21.64 -16.54
CA VAL A 2 -28.70 -21.26 -15.11
C VAL A 2 -27.61 -21.99 -14.29
N LEU A 3 -26.51 -21.24 -14.10
CA LEU A 3 -25.63 -21.06 -12.92
C LEU A 3 -25.10 -22.28 -12.13
N ALA A 4 -23.78 -22.28 -11.86
CA ALA A 4 -23.26 -21.65 -10.62
C ALA A 4 -21.72 -21.66 -10.55
N LEU A 5 -21.14 -20.46 -10.46
CA LEU A 5 -19.78 -20.20 -10.01
C LEU A 5 -19.70 -20.46 -8.51
N GLY A 6 -18.81 -21.36 -8.09
CA GLY A 6 -18.49 -21.60 -6.68
C GLY A 6 -17.68 -20.43 -6.11
N VAL A 7 -18.34 -19.55 -5.38
CA VAL A 7 -17.71 -18.52 -4.53
C VAL A 7 -17.38 -19.16 -3.19
N PHE A 8 -16.09 -19.41 -2.94
CA PHE A 8 -15.57 -19.86 -1.66
C PHE A 8 -15.57 -18.69 -0.67
N ARG A 9 -16.49 -18.72 0.31
CA ARG A 9 -16.51 -17.83 1.48
C ARG A 9 -15.75 -18.49 2.63
N PRO A 10 -14.70 -17.88 3.20
CA PRO A 10 -14.28 -18.22 4.56
C PRO A 10 -15.16 -17.49 5.58
N SER A 11 -15.79 -18.27 6.43
CA SER A 11 -16.56 -17.84 7.60
C SER A 11 -15.61 -17.30 8.68
N PHE A 12 -15.76 -16.03 9.05
CA PHE A 12 -15.14 -15.47 10.24
C PHE A 12 -16.15 -15.44 11.41
N PRO A 13 -15.76 -15.84 12.63
CA PRO A 13 -16.58 -15.64 13.82
C PRO A 13 -16.52 -14.17 14.29
N ILE A 14 -17.69 -13.64 14.65
CA ILE A 14 -17.90 -12.29 15.20
C ILE A 14 -17.81 -12.37 16.73
N PRO A 15 -16.93 -11.62 17.41
CA PRO A 15 -17.10 -11.35 18.84
C PRO A 15 -18.01 -10.13 19.05
N SER A 16 -19.12 -10.37 19.74
CA SER A 16 -20.13 -9.38 20.15
C SER A 16 -19.68 -8.59 21.39
N LYS A 17 -19.82 -7.25 21.31
CA LYS A 17 -20.25 -6.21 22.30
C LYS A 17 -20.13 -6.58 23.80
N GLN A 18 -19.73 -5.72 24.76
CA GLN A 18 -19.74 -4.26 24.88
C GLN A 18 -19.16 -3.91 26.27
N SER A 19 -18.34 -2.85 26.37
CA SER A 19 -18.33 -1.91 27.50
C SER A 19 -17.54 -0.68 27.02
N GLN A 20 -18.16 0.39 26.52
CA GLN A 20 -18.61 1.56 27.30
C GLN A 20 -17.59 1.94 28.38
N ASN A 21 -16.97 3.12 28.43
CA ASN A 21 -17.14 4.40 27.76
C ASN A 21 -15.81 5.17 27.94
N LYS A 22 -15.45 6.07 27.01
CA LYS A 22 -15.47 7.53 27.23
C LYS A 22 -14.46 8.26 26.31
N PHE A 23 -14.98 9.37 25.78
CA PHE A 23 -14.32 10.54 25.21
C PHE A 23 -13.82 10.48 23.75
N GLY A 24 -14.42 11.37 22.95
CA GLY A 24 -13.75 11.96 21.80
C GLY A 24 -14.54 11.96 20.50
N SER A 25 -15.63 12.71 20.45
CA SER A 25 -16.28 13.12 19.19
C SER A 25 -15.28 13.88 18.31
N THR A 26 -14.93 13.37 17.12
CA THR A 26 -14.77 14.20 15.90
C THR A 26 -14.83 13.33 14.64
N SER A 27 -15.72 13.72 13.73
CA SER A 27 -15.82 13.27 12.34
C SER A 27 -14.60 13.68 11.49
N ALA A 28 -14.57 13.17 10.26
CA ALA A 28 -13.68 13.50 9.12
C ALA A 28 -12.45 12.58 8.98
N ILE A 29 -12.37 11.73 7.94
CA ILE A 29 -12.17 12.04 6.51
C ILE A 29 -10.80 12.72 6.28
N ILE A 30 -9.94 11.98 5.58
CA ILE A 30 -8.68 12.36 4.90
C ILE A 30 -7.56 12.87 5.82
N PHE A 31 -6.52 12.05 5.99
CA PHE A 31 -5.20 12.56 6.33
C PHE A 31 -4.21 12.26 5.20
N TRP A 32 -4.15 13.21 4.27
CA TRP A 32 -2.99 13.40 3.41
C TRP A 32 -1.93 14.05 4.31
N ASN A 33 -0.91 13.29 4.72
CA ASN A 33 0.09 13.79 5.68
C ASN A 33 1.11 14.67 4.97
N HIS A 34 0.87 15.99 4.97
CA HIS A 34 1.81 17.03 4.57
C HIS A 34 2.29 17.78 5.82
N ARG A 35 3.30 17.23 6.51
CA ARG A 35 4.20 17.83 7.53
C ARG A 35 5.04 16.67 8.12
N ASN A 36 6.36 16.70 8.29
CA ASN A 36 7.27 17.79 8.67
C ASN A 36 8.75 17.35 8.48
N PRO A 37 9.69 18.25 8.12
CA PRO A 37 11.12 17.98 8.07
C PRO A 37 11.76 18.27 9.44
N ALA A 38 11.81 17.29 10.33
CA ALA A 38 12.70 17.29 11.49
C ALA A 38 12.58 15.93 12.18
N ILE A 39 13.51 15.03 11.87
CA ILE A 39 13.77 13.85 12.70
C ILE A 39 14.42 14.39 13.99
N SER A 40 13.61 14.70 15.00
CA SER A 40 14.10 14.95 16.36
C SER A 40 14.33 13.59 17.01
N VAL A 41 15.58 13.13 16.96
CA VAL A 41 16.03 11.90 17.62
C VAL A 41 16.08 12.17 19.12
N ALA A 42 15.25 11.49 19.90
CA ALA A 42 15.38 11.46 21.36
C ALA A 42 16.70 10.76 21.74
N PRO A 43 17.57 11.36 22.58
CA PRO A 43 18.81 10.74 22.99
C PRO A 43 18.50 9.69 24.07
N GLY A 44 18.46 8.41 23.71
CA GLY A 44 18.35 7.34 24.72
C GLY A 44 17.92 5.96 24.22
N CYS A 45 17.33 5.83 23.03
CA CYS A 45 16.98 4.53 22.46
C CYS A 45 17.55 4.41 21.05
N SER A 46 18.73 3.82 20.92
CA SER A 46 19.34 3.48 19.63
C SER A 46 18.66 2.24 19.01
N PHE A 47 17.37 2.31 18.73
CA PHE A 47 16.80 1.49 17.66
C PHE A 47 17.00 2.32 16.38
N GLY A 48 18.17 2.16 15.78
CA GLY A 48 18.45 2.73 14.47
C GLY A 48 17.50 2.08 13.47
N LEU A 49 16.39 2.73 13.15
CA LEU A 49 15.61 2.40 11.97
C LEU A 49 16.53 2.68 10.78
N ILE A 50 17.11 1.62 10.22
CA ILE A 50 17.94 1.72 9.03
C ILE A 50 16.98 1.89 7.86
N PHE A 51 16.91 3.11 7.34
CA PHE A 51 16.17 3.37 6.11
C PHE A 51 17.05 3.10 4.90
N VAL A 52 16.54 2.32 3.94
CA VAL A 52 17.16 2.12 2.64
C VAL A 52 16.40 2.89 1.58
N THR A 53 17.12 3.75 0.86
CA THR A 53 16.57 4.52 -0.25
C THR A 53 16.65 3.72 -1.54
N ILE A 54 15.52 3.61 -2.22
CA ILE A 54 15.35 3.01 -3.54
C ILE A 54 15.12 4.16 -4.52
N ASP A 55 16.04 4.33 -5.47
CA ASP A 55 15.85 5.26 -6.58
C ASP A 55 14.72 4.78 -7.50
N ILE A 56 13.82 5.69 -7.85
CA ILE A 56 12.64 5.41 -8.67
C ILE A 56 12.70 6.26 -9.94
N ALA A 57 12.90 5.56 -11.06
CA ALA A 57 12.91 6.21 -12.37
C ALA A 57 11.58 6.97 -12.60
N PRO A 58 11.62 8.19 -13.19
CA PRO A 58 10.45 9.06 -13.33
C PRO A 58 9.23 8.40 -14.00
N ILE A 59 9.48 7.48 -14.94
CA ILE A 59 8.43 6.70 -15.64
C ILE A 59 7.54 5.89 -14.70
N PHE A 60 8.01 5.55 -13.49
CA PHE A 60 7.24 4.78 -12.52
C PHE A 60 6.46 5.64 -11.53
N ARG A 61 6.72 6.95 -11.45
CA ARG A 61 6.10 7.85 -10.46
C ARG A 61 4.57 7.87 -10.52
N PRO A 62 3.91 7.86 -11.70
CA PRO A 62 2.46 7.82 -11.77
C PRO A 62 1.82 6.57 -11.15
N TYR A 63 2.62 5.52 -10.93
CA TYR A 63 2.18 4.21 -10.42
C TYR A 63 2.55 4.00 -8.95
N LEU A 64 3.28 4.93 -8.35
CA LEU A 64 3.96 4.75 -7.07
C LEU A 64 2.97 4.63 -5.91
N ASP A 65 1.97 5.51 -5.84
CA ASP A 65 1.01 5.52 -4.72
C ASP A 65 0.22 4.20 -4.62
N GLU A 66 -0.23 3.66 -5.76
CA GLU A 66 -0.93 2.37 -5.81
C GLU A 66 -0.01 1.18 -5.53
N ALA A 67 1.26 1.28 -5.89
CA ALA A 67 2.25 0.26 -5.56
C ALA A 67 2.56 0.26 -4.06
N ILE A 68 2.75 1.44 -3.45
CA ILE A 68 2.95 1.63 -2.01
C ILE A 68 1.75 1.06 -1.25
N ALA A 69 0.52 1.46 -1.62
CA ALA A 69 -0.68 0.97 -0.95
C ALA A 69 -0.80 -0.57 -0.96
N ARG A 70 -0.48 -1.22 -2.08
CA ARG A 70 -0.48 -2.69 -2.15
C ARG A 70 0.66 -3.32 -1.36
N PHE A 71 1.84 -2.72 -1.43
CA PHE A 71 3.01 -3.24 -0.72
C PHE A 71 2.82 -3.14 0.79
N SER A 72 2.36 -1.99 1.31
CA SER A 72 2.05 -1.80 2.74
C SER A 72 0.94 -2.74 3.25
N TYR A 73 0.02 -3.16 2.38
CA TYR A 73 -0.98 -4.16 2.74
C TYR A 73 -0.38 -5.55 2.97
N LEU A 74 0.64 -5.93 2.19
CA LEU A 74 1.33 -7.21 2.32
C LEU A 74 2.40 -7.20 3.42
N HIS A 75 3.00 -6.02 3.65
CA HIS A 75 4.12 -5.81 4.59
C HIS A 75 3.79 -4.70 5.58
N PRO A 76 2.86 -4.93 6.53
CA PRO A 76 2.38 -3.90 7.46
C PRO A 76 3.46 -3.42 8.44
N ASP A 77 4.50 -4.22 8.68
CA ASP A 77 5.60 -3.90 9.59
C ASP A 77 6.72 -3.08 8.91
N VAL A 78 6.60 -2.80 7.61
CA VAL A 78 7.57 -2.00 6.85
C VAL A 78 7.06 -0.57 6.73
N GLU A 79 7.79 0.38 7.32
CA GLU A 79 7.51 1.81 7.15
C GLU A 79 8.06 2.28 5.80
N ILE A 80 7.27 3.11 5.12
CA ILE A 80 7.55 3.58 3.77
C ILE A 80 7.42 5.10 3.76
N ALA A 81 8.44 5.78 3.26
CA ALA A 81 8.41 7.21 3.04
C ALA A 81 8.76 7.53 1.57
N THR A 82 7.96 8.37 0.94
CA THR A 82 8.22 8.84 -0.42
C THR A 82 9.11 10.09 -0.37
N THR A 83 10.18 10.12 -1.15
CA THR A 83 11.10 11.26 -1.26
C THR A 83 11.06 11.84 -2.68
N GLU A 84 11.71 12.98 -2.89
CA GLU A 84 11.84 13.55 -4.23
C GLU A 84 12.57 12.62 -5.19
N GLU A 85 13.53 11.82 -4.71
CA GLU A 85 14.35 10.92 -5.54
C GLU A 85 13.75 9.51 -5.64
N GLY A 86 12.92 9.08 -4.69
CA GLY A 86 12.34 7.75 -4.76
C GLY A 86 11.55 7.35 -3.50
N VAL A 87 11.87 6.18 -2.95
CA VAL A 87 11.18 5.61 -1.79
C VAL A 87 12.20 5.12 -0.76
N ALA A 88 12.00 5.48 0.50
CA ALA A 88 12.74 4.96 1.64
C ALA A 88 11.91 3.87 2.34
N LEU A 89 12.53 2.72 2.62
CA LEU A 89 11.95 1.61 3.38
C LEU A 89 12.68 1.48 4.72
N SER A 90 11.98 1.20 5.82
CA SER A 90 12.61 0.96 7.14
C SER A 90 13.34 -0.38 7.28
N ASN A 91 13.36 -1.18 6.21
CA ASN A 91 13.99 -2.49 6.18
C ASN A 91 14.96 -2.57 5.00
N SER A 92 16.17 -3.07 5.26
CA SER A 92 17.25 -3.26 4.29
C SER A 92 17.27 -4.65 3.65
N ASP A 93 16.28 -5.51 3.94
CA ASP A 93 16.17 -6.81 3.31
C ASP A 93 16.05 -6.69 1.78
N THR A 94 17.01 -7.31 1.10
CA THR A 94 17.08 -7.35 -0.35
C THR A 94 15.86 -8.04 -0.98
N GLY A 95 15.24 -8.99 -0.28
CA GLY A 95 13.99 -9.64 -0.71
C GLY A 95 12.85 -8.63 -0.80
N LEU A 96 12.64 -7.84 0.25
CA LEU A 96 11.61 -6.78 0.28
C LEU A 96 11.85 -5.69 -0.75
N ILE A 97 13.10 -5.28 -0.96
CA ILE A 97 13.45 -4.29 -2.00
C ILE A 97 13.11 -4.84 -3.40
N ALA A 98 13.42 -6.10 -3.67
CA ALA A 98 13.09 -6.76 -4.93
C ALA A 98 11.57 -6.90 -5.12
N GLU A 99 10.85 -7.25 -4.06
CA GLU A 99 9.39 -7.37 -4.06
C GLU A 99 8.69 -6.03 -4.27
N PHE A 100 9.20 -4.95 -3.67
CA PHE A 100 8.71 -3.59 -3.91
C PHE A 100 8.87 -3.19 -5.39
N ARG A 101 10.07 -3.39 -5.94
CA ARG A 101 10.35 -3.13 -7.37
C ARG A 101 9.45 -3.95 -8.28
N TYR A 102 9.23 -5.22 -7.94
CA TYR A 102 8.32 -6.09 -8.68
C TYR A 102 6.87 -5.59 -8.64
N THR A 103 6.39 -5.19 -7.46
CA THR A 103 5.05 -4.63 -7.27
C THR A 103 4.85 -3.37 -8.11
N LEU A 104 5.82 -2.46 -8.11
CA LEU A 104 5.80 -1.23 -8.90
C LEU A 104 5.76 -1.52 -10.41
N TYR A 105 6.60 -2.46 -10.86
CA TYR A 105 6.62 -2.88 -12.27
C TYR A 105 5.28 -3.49 -12.72
N ARG A 106 4.70 -4.36 -11.88
CA ARG A 106 3.39 -4.97 -12.16
C ARG A 106 2.28 -3.94 -12.21
N GLN A 107 2.33 -2.91 -11.36
CA GLN A 107 1.34 -1.85 -11.36
C GLN A 107 1.38 -1.01 -12.65
N LYS A 108 2.58 -0.71 -13.17
CA LYS A 108 2.75 -0.06 -14.47
C LYS A 108 2.06 -0.84 -15.58
N ILE A 109 2.40 -2.13 -15.73
CA ILE A 109 1.79 -2.98 -16.77
C ILE A 109 0.27 -3.05 -16.62
N HIS A 110 -0.22 -3.15 -15.38
CA HIS A 110 -1.65 -3.19 -15.12
C HIS A 110 -2.34 -1.95 -15.67
N ARG A 111 -1.87 -0.75 -15.30
CA ARG A 111 -2.44 0.52 -15.78
C ARG A 111 -2.32 0.70 -17.29
N GLU A 112 -1.19 0.32 -17.88
CA GLU A 112 -0.97 0.43 -19.33
C GLU A 112 -1.89 -0.50 -20.14
N THR A 113 -2.28 -1.64 -19.56
CA THR A 113 -3.13 -2.63 -20.23
C THR A 113 -4.61 -2.54 -19.85
N ASP A 114 -4.99 -1.66 -18.92
CA ASP A 114 -6.35 -1.55 -18.40
C ASP A 114 -7.38 -1.24 -19.49
N THR A 115 -7.07 -0.29 -20.38
CA THR A 115 -7.98 0.14 -21.45
C THR A 115 -8.27 -1.00 -22.42
N LEU A 116 -7.24 -1.73 -22.84
CA LEU A 116 -7.40 -2.90 -23.71
C LEU A 116 -8.23 -3.99 -23.02
N ARG A 117 -7.96 -4.25 -21.74
CA ARG A 117 -8.68 -5.28 -20.97
C ARG A 117 -10.17 -4.96 -20.87
N ARG A 118 -10.52 -3.69 -20.61
CA ARG A 118 -11.93 -3.24 -20.57
C ARG A 118 -12.61 -3.38 -21.93
N ALA A 119 -11.95 -2.96 -23.01
CA ALA A 119 -12.51 -3.06 -24.36
C ALA A 119 -12.81 -4.52 -24.77
N VAL A 120 -11.92 -5.47 -24.43
CA VAL A 120 -12.14 -6.90 -24.68
C VAL A 120 -13.32 -7.43 -23.86
N ILE A 121 -13.40 -7.09 -22.57
CA ILE A 121 -14.50 -7.52 -21.69
C ILE A 121 -15.84 -6.96 -22.19
N GLU A 122 -15.90 -5.68 -22.53
CA GLU A 122 -17.12 -5.04 -23.06
C GLU A 122 -17.61 -5.69 -24.36
N ARG A 123 -16.68 -6.10 -25.24
CA ARG A 123 -17.03 -6.82 -26.47
C ARG A 123 -17.56 -8.24 -26.22
N LEU A 124 -17.10 -8.91 -25.17
CA LEU A 124 -17.55 -10.27 -24.81
C LEU A 124 -18.90 -10.28 -24.08
N LEU A 125 -19.29 -9.15 -23.46
CA LEU A 125 -20.55 -9.01 -22.72
C LEU A 125 -21.71 -8.44 -23.57
N ARG A 126 -21.44 -8.04 -24.82
CA ARG A 126 -22.46 -7.65 -25.82
C ARG A 126 -22.79 -8.82 -26.74
#